data_AF-A0A2D6A950-F1
#
_entry.id   AF-A0A2D6A950-F1
#
_cell.length_a   1.000
_cell.length_b   1.000
_cell.length_c   1.000
_cell.angle_alpha   90.00
_cell.angle_beta   90.00
_cell.angle_gamma   90.00
#
_symmetry.space_group_name_H-M   'P 1'
#
loop_
_entity.id
_entity.type
_entity.pdbx_description
1 polymer ?
#
loop_
_entity_poly.entity_id
_entity_poly.type
_entity_poly.pdbx_seq_one_letter_code
_entity_poly.pdbx_strand_id
1 'polypeptide(L)'
;MKICILGAGITGLTVARLLDPEHHDVQVLEKSSVAGGLCRSSVVEGFTCDHSGGHILFSKDKKTLDWMLDQVGRDNIVKKDRHTRIRWHDRYVPYPFENGVGHLTPEAKFDCLKGYLEAVEQRKAEPCPENFHDWIVWKMGRGFADHFMFPYNRKIWGCDLHEMSSGWVAGRVPDAPV
;
A
#
# COMPACT_ATOMS: atom_id res chain seq x y z
N MET A 1 15.00 7.11 -33.13
CA MET A 1 14.39 8.35 -32.56
C MET A 1 15.17 8.76 -31.32
N LYS A 2 15.36 10.06 -31.05
CA LYS A 2 15.99 10.53 -29.80
C LYS A 2 14.94 10.65 -28.70
N ILE A 3 15.19 10.07 -27.53
CA ILE A 3 14.29 10.09 -26.38
C ILE A 3 15.05 10.62 -25.17
N CYS A 4 14.51 11.66 -24.53
CA CYS A 4 15.01 12.17 -23.27
C CYS A 4 14.05 11.76 -22.14
N ILE A 5 14.58 11.11 -21.10
CA ILE A 5 13.85 10.69 -19.90
C ILE A 5 14.33 11.55 -18.74
N LEU A 6 13.40 12.23 -18.06
CA LEU A 6 13.69 13.02 -16.87
C LEU A 6 13.41 12.20 -15.61
N GLY A 7 14.46 11.94 -14.83
CA GLY A 7 14.46 11.19 -13.59
C GLY A 7 14.93 9.74 -13.76
N ALA A 8 15.96 9.36 -12.99
CA ALA A 8 16.45 7.99 -12.90
C ALA A 8 15.84 7.24 -11.70
N GLY A 9 14.55 7.45 -11.43
CA GLY A 9 13.77 6.61 -10.53
C GLY A 9 13.37 5.28 -11.20
N ILE A 10 12.67 4.41 -10.46
CA ILE A 10 12.26 3.09 -10.97
C ILE A 10 11.51 3.17 -12.32
N THR A 11 10.63 4.16 -12.49
CA THR A 11 9.90 4.37 -13.74
C THR A 11 10.83 4.74 -14.90
N GLY A 12 11.68 5.75 -14.71
CA GLY A 12 12.58 6.22 -15.77
C GLY A 12 13.58 5.16 -16.20
N LEU A 13 14.18 4.46 -15.22
CA LEU A 13 15.10 3.35 -15.48
C LEU A 13 14.42 2.17 -16.18
N THR A 14 13.17 1.84 -15.80
CA THR A 14 12.40 0.78 -16.45
C THR A 14 12.09 1.14 -17.90
N VAL A 15 11.66 2.37 -18.17
CA VAL A 15 11.40 2.83 -19.56
C VAL A 15 12.69 2.78 -20.38
N ALA A 16 13.80 3.31 -19.87
CA ALA A 16 15.09 3.26 -20.57
C ALA A 16 15.54 1.82 -20.87
N ARG A 17 15.25 0.88 -19.96
CA ARG A 17 15.59 -0.54 -20.12
C ARG A 17 14.73 -1.27 -21.15
N LEU A 18 13.47 -0.86 -21.30
CA LEU A 18 12.51 -1.50 -22.22
C LEU A 18 12.57 -0.92 -23.64
N LEU A 19 13.14 0.27 -23.82
CA LEU A 19 13.35 0.86 -25.15
C LEU A 19 14.47 0.13 -25.89
N ASP A 20 14.20 -0.26 -27.12
CA ASP A 20 15.16 -0.94 -27.98
C ASP A 20 16.31 0.02 -28.37
N PRO A 21 17.58 -0.29 -28.00
CA PRO A 21 18.72 0.55 -28.33
C PRO A 21 19.03 0.59 -29.84
N GLU A 22 18.57 -0.37 -30.65
CA GLU A 22 18.79 -0.34 -32.10
C GLU A 22 17.91 0.72 -32.80
N HIS A 23 16.79 1.09 -32.17
CA HIS A 23 15.82 2.03 -32.72
C HIS A 23 15.76 3.38 -31.98
N HIS A 24 16.31 3.45 -30.77
CA HIS A 24 16.21 4.61 -29.90
C HIS A 24 17.58 5.04 -29.34
N ASP A 25 17.88 6.32 -29.49
CA ASP A 25 18.97 6.99 -28.79
C ASP A 25 18.38 7.59 -27.50
N VAL A 26 18.62 6.91 -26.37
CA VAL A 26 17.96 7.20 -25.09
C VAL A 26 18.94 7.87 -24.13
N GLN A 27 18.56 9.06 -23.64
CA GLN A 27 19.27 9.77 -22.59
C GLN A 27 18.41 9.86 -21.32
N VAL A 28 18.93 9.43 -20.19
CA VAL A 28 18.31 9.60 -18.86
C VAL A 28 19.02 10.73 -18.13
N LEU A 29 18.27 11.74 -17.70
CA LEU A 29 18.76 12.87 -16.93
C LEU A 29 18.26 12.77 -15.49
N GLU A 30 19.18 12.67 -14.53
CA GLU A 30 18.87 12.65 -13.09
C GLU A 30 19.57 13.82 -12.41
N LYS A 31 18.83 14.50 -11.51
CA LYS A 31 19.38 15.63 -10.75
C LYS A 31 20.29 15.16 -9.60
N SER A 32 19.95 14.03 -9.00
CA SER A 32 20.71 13.41 -7.92
C SER A 32 22.01 12.79 -8.40
N SER A 33 22.99 12.66 -7.52
CA SER A 33 24.25 11.94 -7.81
C SER A 33 24.09 10.43 -7.90
N VAL A 34 22.95 9.88 -7.43
CA VAL A 34 22.65 8.45 -7.38
C VAL A 34 21.23 8.20 -7.88
N ALA A 35 21.10 7.28 -8.83
CA ALA A 35 19.82 6.81 -9.36
C ALA A 35 19.00 6.01 -8.33
N GLY A 36 17.71 5.83 -8.58
CA GLY A 36 16.79 5.03 -7.77
C GLY A 36 15.61 5.83 -7.19
N GLY A 37 15.69 7.16 -7.16
CA GLY A 37 14.61 8.02 -6.68
C GLY A 37 14.23 7.71 -5.23
N LEU A 38 12.96 7.36 -5.00
CA LEU A 38 12.43 6.95 -3.68
C LEU A 38 12.94 5.57 -3.25
N CYS A 39 13.27 4.67 -4.19
CA CYS A 39 13.74 3.32 -3.90
C CYS A 39 15.24 3.26 -3.55
N ARG A 40 15.82 4.37 -3.08
CA ARG A 40 17.23 4.41 -2.67
C ARG A 40 17.41 3.99 -1.22
N SER A 41 18.58 3.43 -0.96
CA SER A 41 19.04 3.13 0.39
C SER A 41 20.37 3.84 0.65
N SER A 42 20.64 4.17 1.91
CA SER A 42 21.93 4.69 2.39
C SER A 42 22.39 3.91 3.61
N VAL A 43 23.68 3.95 3.90
CA VAL A 43 24.24 3.36 5.12
C VAL A 43 24.44 4.47 6.14
N VAL A 44 23.77 4.36 7.28
CA VAL A 44 23.86 5.28 8.42
C VAL A 44 24.36 4.48 9.62
N GLU A 45 25.54 4.83 10.13
CA GLU A 45 26.15 4.15 11.30
C GLU A 45 26.24 2.62 11.15
N GLY A 46 26.49 2.13 9.92
CA GLY A 46 26.57 0.70 9.62
C GLY A 46 25.22 0.02 9.36
N PHE A 47 24.10 0.75 9.47
CA PHE A 47 22.76 0.26 9.15
C PHE A 47 22.31 0.72 7.77
N THR A 48 21.82 -0.20 6.95
CA THR A 48 21.19 0.15 5.67
C THR A 48 19.76 0.64 5.90
N CYS A 49 19.45 1.84 5.43
CA CYS A 49 18.14 2.47 5.57
C CYS A 49 17.59 2.90 4.20
N ASP A 50 16.36 2.53 3.91
CA ASP A 50 15.63 3.02 2.74
C ASP A 50 15.12 4.45 2.98
N HIS A 51 15.25 5.31 1.98
CA HIS A 51 14.97 6.75 2.12
C HIS A 51 13.47 7.06 2.29
N SER A 52 12.58 6.27 1.70
CA SER A 52 11.13 6.51 1.74
C SER A 52 10.36 5.42 2.50
N GLY A 53 11.01 4.80 3.48
CA GLY A 53 10.47 3.66 4.23
C GLY A 53 10.78 2.32 3.54
N GLY A 54 10.46 1.22 4.23
CA GLY A 54 10.86 -0.12 3.77
C GLY A 54 10.18 -0.54 2.47
N HIS A 55 10.97 -1.00 1.50
CA HIS A 55 10.47 -1.56 0.25
C HIS A 55 10.49 -3.09 0.28
N ILE A 56 9.44 -3.70 -0.29
CA ILE A 56 9.36 -5.14 -0.52
C ILE A 56 8.97 -5.35 -1.98
N LEU A 57 9.68 -6.23 -2.68
CA LEU A 57 9.32 -6.62 -4.05
C LEU A 57 8.19 -7.63 -4.03
N PHE A 58 7.04 -7.27 -4.61
CA PHE A 58 5.92 -8.18 -4.83
C PHE A 58 5.12 -7.75 -6.08
N SER A 59 4.53 -8.71 -6.78
CA SER A 59 3.60 -8.44 -7.88
C SER A 59 2.60 -9.60 -8.02
N LYS A 60 1.36 -9.29 -8.39
CA LYS A 60 0.35 -10.29 -8.78
C LYS A 60 0.60 -10.84 -10.19
N ASP A 61 1.27 -10.07 -11.04
CA ASP A 61 1.67 -10.51 -12.38
C ASP A 61 3.02 -11.23 -12.32
N LYS A 62 2.99 -12.53 -12.66
CA LYS A 62 4.18 -13.40 -12.58
C LYS A 62 5.30 -12.93 -13.51
N LYS A 63 4.95 -12.50 -14.73
CA LYS A 63 5.94 -12.04 -15.73
C LYS A 63 6.71 -10.82 -15.22
N THR A 64 5.99 -9.85 -14.65
CA THR A 64 6.54 -8.66 -14.02
C THR A 64 7.40 -9.03 -12.82
N LEU A 65 6.94 -9.93 -11.95
CA LEU A 65 7.73 -10.37 -10.80
C LEU A 65 9.02 -11.02 -11.26
N ASP A 66 8.97 -11.99 -12.17
CA ASP A 66 10.17 -12.66 -12.70
C ASP A 66 11.16 -11.67 -13.29
N TRP A 67 10.67 -10.72 -14.10
CA TRP A 67 11.51 -9.66 -14.66
C TRP A 67 12.20 -8.83 -13.58
N MET A 68 11.48 -8.43 -12.52
CA MET A 68 12.05 -7.70 -11.38
C MET A 68 13.13 -8.52 -10.67
N LEU A 69 12.87 -9.82 -10.40
CA LEU A 69 13.82 -10.71 -9.73
C LEU A 69 15.07 -10.94 -10.61
N ASP A 70 14.91 -11.00 -11.94
CA ASP A 70 16.01 -11.12 -12.89
C ASP A 70 16.86 -9.85 -12.92
N GLN A 71 16.26 -8.65 -12.88
CA GLN A 71 17.02 -7.39 -12.84
C GLN A 71 17.82 -7.22 -11.54
N VAL A 72 17.31 -7.73 -10.41
CA VAL A 72 18.01 -7.69 -9.11
C VAL A 72 19.11 -8.77 -9.02
N GLY A 73 19.00 -9.83 -9.84
CA GLY A 73 19.82 -11.02 -9.75
C GLY A 73 19.24 -12.00 -8.74
N ARG A 74 18.84 -13.19 -9.19
CA ARG A 74 18.06 -14.15 -8.38
C ARG A 74 18.76 -14.62 -7.11
N ASP A 75 20.09 -14.58 -7.09
CA ASP A 75 20.91 -14.96 -5.94
C ASP A 75 20.99 -13.85 -4.87
N ASN A 76 20.60 -12.62 -5.21
CA ASN A 76 20.62 -11.46 -4.32
C ASN A 76 19.25 -11.22 -3.64
N ILE A 77 18.51 -12.29 -3.39
CA ILE A 77 17.11 -12.23 -2.97
C ILE A 77 16.90 -13.03 -1.71
N VAL A 78 16.32 -12.39 -0.70
CA VAL A 78 15.84 -13.04 0.51
C VAL A 78 14.32 -13.11 0.47
N LYS A 79 13.77 -14.32 0.37
CA LYS A 79 12.32 -14.57 0.47
C LYS A 79 11.90 -14.66 1.93
N LYS A 80 10.78 -14.03 2.28
CA LYS A 80 10.19 -14.03 3.63
C LYS A 80 8.68 -14.17 3.58
N ASP A 81 8.13 -14.90 4.53
CA ASP A 81 6.70 -14.90 4.78
C ASP A 81 6.28 -13.57 5.43
N ARG A 82 5.20 -12.98 4.91
CA ARG A 82 4.75 -11.66 5.37
C ARG A 82 4.05 -11.77 6.73
N HIS A 83 4.72 -11.34 7.78
CA HIS A 83 4.21 -11.35 9.15
C HIS A 83 3.86 -9.93 9.63
N THR A 84 2.90 -9.27 8.98
CA THR A 84 2.45 -7.92 9.38
C THR A 84 1.55 -8.00 10.61
N ARG A 85 1.75 -7.05 11.55
CA ARG A 85 0.94 -6.87 12.75
C ARG A 85 0.61 -5.40 12.95
N ILE A 86 -0.55 -5.15 13.55
CA ILE A 86 -1.03 -3.83 13.92
C ILE A 86 -0.86 -3.68 15.42
N ARG A 87 -0.13 -2.66 15.86
CA ARG A 87 -0.06 -2.29 17.27
C ARG A 87 -1.36 -1.56 17.63
N TRP A 88 -2.26 -2.22 18.34
CA TRP A 88 -3.53 -1.66 18.80
C TRP A 88 -3.53 -1.61 20.33
N HIS A 89 -3.56 -0.40 20.90
CA HIS A 89 -3.46 -0.12 22.35
C HIS A 89 -2.31 -0.84 23.08
N ASP A 90 -2.56 -1.99 23.69
CA ASP A 90 -1.66 -2.81 24.52
C ASP A 90 -1.27 -4.15 23.85
N ARG A 91 -1.83 -4.45 22.67
CA ARG A 91 -1.63 -5.73 21.96
C ARG A 91 -1.23 -5.58 20.49
N TYR A 92 -0.97 -6.74 19.87
CA TYR A 92 -0.75 -6.88 18.44
C TYR A 92 -1.90 -7.63 17.79
N VAL A 93 -2.51 -7.03 16.77
CA VAL A 93 -3.62 -7.59 16.00
C VAL A 93 -3.07 -8.04 14.62
N PRO A 94 -3.43 -9.22 14.12
CA PRO A 94 -3.06 -9.63 12.76
C PRO A 94 -3.54 -8.63 11.72
N TYR A 95 -2.74 -8.43 10.67
CA TYR A 95 -3.20 -7.69 9.49
C TYR A 95 -3.93 -8.64 8.52
N PRO A 96 -5.05 -8.22 7.90
CA PRO A 96 -5.70 -6.93 8.06
C PRO A 96 -6.56 -6.85 9.34
N PHE A 97 -6.81 -5.63 9.84
CA PHE A 97 -7.38 -5.39 11.18
C PHE A 97 -8.72 -6.10 11.40
N GLU A 98 -9.59 -6.05 10.38
CA GLU A 98 -10.91 -6.65 10.37
C GLU A 98 -10.86 -8.18 10.55
N ASN A 99 -9.87 -8.84 9.96
CA ASN A 99 -9.65 -10.28 10.14
C ASN A 99 -9.04 -10.60 11.52
N GLY A 100 -8.45 -9.60 12.18
CA GLY A 100 -7.88 -9.71 13.51
C GLY A 100 -8.88 -9.46 14.65
N VAL A 101 -10.16 -9.19 14.36
CA VAL A 101 -11.18 -8.76 15.34
C VAL A 101 -11.24 -9.64 16.59
N GLY A 102 -10.99 -10.94 16.48
CA GLY A 102 -10.95 -11.87 17.63
C GLY A 102 -9.95 -11.49 18.74
N HIS A 103 -8.91 -10.71 18.42
CA HIS A 103 -7.86 -10.26 19.34
C HIS A 103 -8.21 -8.99 20.11
N LEU A 104 -9.29 -8.28 19.73
CA LEU A 104 -9.71 -7.04 20.39
C LEU A 104 -10.36 -7.33 21.76
N THR A 105 -10.58 -6.28 22.55
CA THR A 105 -11.37 -6.40 23.80
C THR A 105 -12.82 -6.78 23.50
N PRO A 106 -13.58 -7.37 24.44
CA PRO A 106 -14.98 -7.69 24.23
C PRO A 106 -15.82 -6.50 23.74
N GLU A 107 -15.57 -5.31 24.27
CA GLU A 107 -16.27 -4.08 23.93
C GLU A 107 -15.96 -3.67 22.49
N ALA A 108 -14.67 -3.61 22.12
CA ALA A 108 -14.26 -3.26 20.76
C ALA A 108 -14.71 -4.30 19.73
N LYS A 109 -14.75 -5.59 20.10
CA LYS A 109 -15.34 -6.65 19.27
C LYS A 109 -16.82 -6.38 19.02
N PHE A 110 -17.57 -6.06 20.06
CA PHE A 110 -18.99 -5.74 19.94
C PHE A 110 -19.21 -4.53 19.04
N ASP A 111 -18.46 -3.44 19.25
CA ASP A 111 -18.57 -2.22 18.45
C ASP A 111 -18.25 -2.46 16.97
N CYS A 112 -17.17 -3.19 16.69
CA CYS A 112 -16.78 -3.57 15.33
C CYS A 112 -17.85 -4.44 14.64
N LEU A 113 -18.32 -5.50 15.30
CA LEU A 113 -19.28 -6.44 14.70
C LEU A 113 -20.66 -5.79 14.51
N LYS A 114 -21.16 -5.06 15.52
CA LYS A 114 -22.41 -4.32 15.44
C LYS A 114 -22.35 -3.29 14.30
N GLY A 115 -21.32 -2.45 14.28
CA GLY A 115 -21.16 -1.43 13.25
C GLY A 115 -21.03 -2.03 11.85
N TYR A 116 -20.37 -3.18 11.70
CA TYR A 116 -20.26 -3.87 10.41
C TYR A 116 -21.63 -4.39 9.93
N LEU A 117 -22.44 -4.99 10.81
CA LEU A 117 -23.79 -5.44 10.47
C LEU A 117 -24.72 -4.29 10.10
N GLU A 118 -24.66 -3.18 10.84
CA GLU A 118 -25.40 -1.94 10.51
C GLU A 118 -24.99 -1.41 9.12
N ALA A 119 -23.69 -1.39 8.82
CA ALA A 119 -23.19 -0.98 7.52
C ALA A 119 -23.66 -1.93 6.41
N VAL A 120 -23.61 -3.25 6.61
CA VAL A 120 -24.13 -4.23 5.64
C VAL A 120 -25.59 -3.98 5.30
N GLU A 121 -26.43 -3.63 6.28
CA GLU A 121 -27.83 -3.30 6.03
C GLU A 121 -27.99 -1.99 5.25
N GLN A 122 -27.28 -0.94 5.67
CA GLN A 122 -27.32 0.38 5.01
C GLN A 122 -26.88 0.30 3.55
N ARG A 123 -25.83 -0.48 3.24
CA ARG A 123 -25.31 -0.67 1.87
C ARG A 123 -26.34 -1.21 0.88
N LYS A 124 -27.40 -1.86 1.33
CA LYS A 124 -28.48 -2.34 0.43
C LYS A 124 -29.28 -1.20 -0.19
N ALA A 125 -29.37 -0.07 0.49
CA ALA A 125 -30.15 1.09 0.06
C ALA A 125 -29.27 2.28 -0.34
N GLU A 126 -28.04 2.35 0.17
CA GLU A 126 -27.14 3.50 -0.04
C GLU A 126 -26.03 3.22 -1.06
N PRO A 127 -25.78 4.14 -2.00
CA PRO A 127 -24.72 4.00 -2.98
C PRO A 127 -23.33 4.08 -2.33
N CYS A 128 -22.32 3.55 -3.02
CA CYS A 128 -20.92 3.66 -2.59
C CYS A 128 -20.47 5.14 -2.53
N PRO A 129 -19.95 5.64 -1.41
CA PRO A 129 -19.46 7.01 -1.30
C PRO A 129 -18.24 7.30 -2.18
N GLU A 130 -18.11 8.56 -2.61
CA GLU A 130 -17.00 9.02 -3.46
C GLU A 130 -15.74 9.42 -2.68
N ASN A 131 -15.87 9.71 -1.38
CA ASN A 131 -14.75 10.05 -0.52
C ASN A 131 -14.36 8.90 0.42
N PHE A 132 -13.10 8.88 0.84
CA PHE A 132 -12.52 7.75 1.57
C PHE A 132 -13.05 7.64 3.01
N HIS A 133 -13.33 8.76 3.68
CA HIS A 133 -13.92 8.76 5.01
C HIS A 133 -15.25 7.99 5.03
N ASP A 134 -16.20 8.42 4.20
CA ASP A 134 -17.54 7.85 4.18
C ASP A 134 -17.52 6.46 3.59
N TRP A 135 -16.63 6.19 2.64
CA TRP A 135 -16.40 4.84 2.14
C TRP A 135 -15.96 3.87 3.25
N ILE A 136 -15.11 4.29 4.19
CA ILE A 136 -14.71 3.46 5.33
C ILE A 136 -15.95 3.11 6.17
N VAL A 137 -16.80 4.09 6.50
CA VAL A 137 -18.01 3.86 7.31
C VAL A 137 -18.99 2.97 6.56
N TRP A 138 -19.26 3.28 5.30
CA TRP A 138 -20.17 2.52 4.44
C TRP A 138 -19.69 1.08 4.25
N LYS A 139 -18.39 0.83 4.08
CA LYS A 139 -17.83 -0.52 3.85
C LYS A 139 -17.61 -1.31 5.13
N MET A 140 -17.07 -0.69 6.17
CA MET A 140 -16.57 -1.38 7.37
C MET A 140 -17.42 -1.11 8.61
N GLY A 141 -18.27 -0.09 8.61
CA GLY A 141 -19.02 0.30 9.79
C GLY A 141 -18.20 1.09 10.81
N ARG A 142 -18.91 1.76 11.72
CA ARG A 142 -18.33 2.77 12.60
C ARG A 142 -17.31 2.20 13.59
N GLY A 143 -17.51 0.99 14.10
CA GLY A 143 -16.58 0.36 15.03
C GLY A 143 -15.18 0.15 14.43
N PHE A 144 -15.08 -0.46 13.25
CA PHE A 144 -13.79 -0.59 12.56
C PHE A 144 -13.22 0.75 12.13
N ALA A 145 -14.09 1.69 11.72
CA ALA A 145 -13.70 3.04 11.35
C ALA A 145 -12.97 3.75 12.49
N ASP A 146 -13.58 3.78 13.68
CA ASP A 146 -13.06 4.51 14.84
C ASP A 146 -11.87 3.79 15.50
N HIS A 147 -11.91 2.47 15.63
CA HIS A 147 -10.83 1.73 16.31
C HIS A 147 -9.52 1.67 15.54
N PHE A 148 -9.56 1.76 14.20
CA PHE A 148 -8.35 1.59 13.40
C PHE A 148 -8.31 2.46 12.14
N MET A 149 -9.33 2.38 11.28
CA MET A 149 -9.20 2.92 9.92
C MET A 149 -8.98 4.44 9.92
N PHE A 150 -9.73 5.19 10.71
CA PHE A 150 -9.57 6.63 10.82
C PHE A 150 -8.25 7.07 11.45
N PRO A 151 -7.87 6.63 12.67
CA PRO A 151 -6.60 7.06 13.26
C PRO A 151 -5.39 6.61 12.44
N TYR A 152 -5.44 5.42 11.83
CA TYR A 152 -4.37 4.93 10.97
C TYR A 152 -4.24 5.77 9.70
N ASN A 153 -5.33 5.98 8.96
CA ASN A 153 -5.25 6.70 7.69
C ASN A 153 -4.94 8.19 7.89
N ARG A 154 -5.46 8.85 8.92
CA ARG A 154 -5.05 10.23 9.26
C ARG A 154 -3.55 10.33 9.56
N LYS A 155 -2.99 9.33 10.25
CA LYS A 155 -1.55 9.26 10.53
C LYS A 155 -0.71 9.04 9.27
N ILE A 156 -1.16 8.19 8.36
CA ILE A 156 -0.40 7.84 7.15
C ILE A 156 -0.47 8.94 6.09
N TRP A 157 -1.66 9.49 5.86
CA TRP A 157 -1.88 10.43 4.75
C TRP A 157 -1.68 11.89 5.15
N GLY A 158 -1.83 12.23 6.44
CA GLY A 158 -1.62 13.59 6.92
C GLY A 158 -2.64 14.61 6.39
N CYS A 159 -3.76 14.17 5.81
CA CYS A 159 -4.84 15.01 5.31
C CYS A 159 -6.21 14.51 5.80
N ASP A 160 -7.24 15.31 5.55
CA ASP A 160 -8.62 14.90 5.81
C ASP A 160 -9.03 13.79 4.83
N LEU A 161 -9.62 12.73 5.37
CA LEU A 161 -10.07 11.58 4.59
C LEU A 161 -11.28 11.91 3.70
N HIS A 162 -11.98 13.01 3.96
CA HIS A 162 -13.02 13.53 3.06
C HIS A 162 -12.44 14.13 1.76
N GLU A 163 -11.18 14.56 1.77
CA GLU A 163 -10.49 15.11 0.58
C GLU A 163 -9.87 14.01 -0.29
N MET A 164 -9.90 12.75 0.16
CA MET A 164 -9.38 11.62 -0.56
C MET A 164 -10.51 10.89 -1.30
N SER A 165 -10.35 10.63 -2.60
CA SER A 165 -11.31 9.81 -3.34
C SER A 165 -11.34 8.37 -2.81
N SER A 166 -12.49 7.70 -2.85
CA SER A 166 -12.63 6.27 -2.58
C SER A 166 -12.22 5.38 -3.76
N GLY A 167 -12.01 5.93 -4.96
CA GLY A 167 -11.81 5.16 -6.20
C GLY A 167 -10.58 4.24 -6.22
N TRP A 168 -9.58 4.49 -5.36
CA TRP A 168 -8.38 3.65 -5.27
C TRP A 168 -8.54 2.42 -4.35
N VAL A 169 -9.59 2.40 -3.50
CA VAL A 169 -9.93 1.28 -2.60
C VAL A 169 -11.22 0.57 -3.00
N ALA A 170 -12.18 1.29 -3.60
CA ALA A 170 -13.45 0.74 -4.02
C ALA A 170 -13.22 -0.43 -5.00
N GLY A 171 -13.89 -1.56 -4.75
CA GLY A 171 -13.75 -2.79 -5.53
C GLY A 171 -12.47 -3.60 -5.30
N ARG A 172 -11.54 -3.14 -4.45
CA ARG A 172 -10.32 -3.90 -4.09
C ARG A 172 -10.41 -4.61 -2.75
N VAL A 173 -11.25 -4.11 -1.86
CA VAL A 173 -11.46 -4.69 -0.53
C VAL A 173 -12.68 -5.61 -0.58
N PRO A 174 -12.50 -6.94 -0.43
CA PRO A 174 -13.60 -7.89 -0.47
C PRO A 174 -14.53 -7.69 0.73
N ASP A 175 -15.79 -8.11 0.60
CA ASP A 175 -16.67 -8.24 1.77
C ASP A 175 -16.20 -9.40 2.64
N ALA A 176 -16.33 -9.24 3.97
CA ALA A 176 -16.21 -10.38 4.86
C ALA A 176 -17.41 -11.33 4.60
N PRO A 177 -17.20 -12.67 4.65
CA PRO A 177 -18.32 -13.60 4.63
C PRO A 177 -19.22 -13.26 5.82
N VAL A 178 -20.46 -12.88 5.52
CA VAL A 178 -21.52 -12.65 6.52
C VAL A 178 -22.23 -13.97 6.79
#